data_AF-A0A7J4T792-F1
#
_entry.id   AF-A0A7J4T792-F1
#
_cell.length_a   1.000
_cell.length_b   1.000
_cell.length_c   1.000
_cell.angle_alpha   90.00
_cell.angle_beta   90.00
_cell.angle_gamma   90.00
#
_symmetry.space_group_name_H-M   'P 1'
#
loop_
_entity.id
_entity.type
_entity.pdbx_description
1 polymer ?
#
loop_
_entity_poly.entity_id
_entity_poly.type
_entity_poly.pdbx_seq_one_letter_code
_entity_poly.pdbx_strand_id
1 'polypeptide(L)'
;MPFQKGDLESVMAAHPHVARWVRDFEERYGSRPVYYGPLDRDARKMKPLNLIYITKEPIFVHIYQPPTDGDEISQTLWFGLEPQLTDEEENVRRDLIETLLKEAPSAPNFTTDEEFENILSGMIDRYTVIGSGGGQKGGRIRQLLGMDDEKIGVTREQRERLRYTIIRDLVRNGPLEPLLSDEMLEDIHSVGLKHVHMDHKVFGMVTSNIRFRERELLARYLRAMSERIGRPVSDNKPIVDGALLDGSRINIIFSDDVSMLGPSFTIRKFAEETISIIQLIKWGTLSPQVAAYVWICLEYGMSVLVSGETASGKTTTLNAILPFIDHNVKIYSAEDTPEVKVRHKIWQRLVTRESKNEDSRVEMFDLLKAALRSRPRYIIIGEIRGIEGATAFQAMQTGHPVIATFHASSIVKMIQRFTGDPINVPIRFFDNLNFALFQEVVEAPGGGIARRVTGIDEVIGYNKHSDGVLTRGMFEWDPVKDKHYFRGMFQSHLLENKIAAQMGFENKRDVYDEMERRTEAIQRMADRDLTHYDDVFDLIGIYYSNGFDAFRSAIEGWVGINHR
;
A
#
# COMPACT_ATOMS: atom_id res chain seq x y z
N MET A 1 -26.86 5.38 5.92
CA MET A 1 -26.94 4.11 5.17
C MET A 1 -26.18 4.33 3.87
N PRO A 2 -25.39 3.36 3.37
CA PRO A 2 -24.75 3.50 2.07
C PRO A 2 -25.83 3.69 0.99
N PHE A 3 -25.61 4.64 0.08
CA PHE A 3 -26.51 4.86 -1.06
C PHE A 3 -26.55 3.61 -1.94
N GLN A 4 -27.74 3.22 -2.41
CA GLN A 4 -27.89 2.05 -3.27
C GLN A 4 -27.51 2.37 -4.71
N LYS A 5 -27.04 1.36 -5.45
CA LYS A 5 -26.81 1.48 -6.90
C LYS A 5 -28.08 1.97 -7.61
N GLY A 6 -27.94 3.01 -8.43
CA GLY A 6 -29.02 3.70 -9.12
C GLY A 6 -29.63 4.88 -8.36
N ASP A 7 -29.37 5.02 -7.06
CA ASP A 7 -29.95 6.08 -6.21
C ASP A 7 -29.15 7.39 -6.25
N LEU A 8 -29.02 7.96 -7.45
CA LEU A 8 -28.28 9.21 -7.65
C LEU A 8 -28.97 10.40 -6.98
N GLU A 9 -30.30 10.41 -6.86
CA GLU A 9 -31.05 11.52 -6.26
C GLU A 9 -30.72 11.68 -4.77
N SER A 10 -30.66 10.58 -4.01
CA SER A 10 -30.26 10.63 -2.60
C SER A 10 -28.82 11.11 -2.42
N VAL A 11 -27.91 10.69 -3.31
CA VAL A 11 -26.52 11.18 -3.34
C VAL A 11 -26.48 12.68 -3.59
N MET A 12 -27.22 13.16 -4.60
CA MET A 12 -27.30 14.59 -4.94
C MET A 12 -27.92 15.42 -3.81
N ALA A 13 -28.91 14.88 -3.09
CA ALA A 13 -29.51 15.54 -1.94
C ALA A 13 -28.55 15.66 -0.75
N ALA A 14 -27.72 14.65 -0.52
CA ALA A 14 -26.73 14.65 0.57
C ALA A 14 -25.44 15.41 0.22
N HIS A 15 -25.08 15.48 -1.07
CA HIS A 15 -23.81 16.03 -1.54
C HIS A 15 -24.04 17.11 -2.62
N PRO A 16 -24.19 18.39 -2.24
CA PRO A 16 -24.50 19.49 -3.17
C PRO A 16 -23.50 19.66 -4.32
N HIS A 17 -22.23 19.31 -4.10
CA HIS A 17 -21.20 19.40 -5.14
C HIS A 17 -21.39 18.35 -6.24
N VAL A 18 -21.86 17.14 -5.90
CA VAL A 18 -22.27 16.12 -6.87
C VAL A 18 -23.50 16.60 -7.64
N ALA A 19 -24.48 17.19 -6.94
CA ALA A 19 -25.69 17.71 -7.58
C ALA A 19 -25.39 18.80 -8.62
N ARG A 20 -24.51 19.75 -8.28
CA ARG A 20 -24.06 20.81 -9.20
C ARG A 20 -23.38 20.21 -10.42
N TRP A 21 -22.42 19.30 -10.21
CA TRP A 21 -21.71 18.63 -11.30
C TRP A 21 -22.66 17.88 -12.25
N VAL A 22 -23.59 17.08 -11.71
CA VAL A 22 -24.54 16.30 -12.53
C VAL A 22 -25.41 17.21 -13.39
N ARG A 23 -25.93 18.32 -12.81
CA ARG A 23 -26.76 19.28 -13.55
C ARG A 23 -25.97 19.95 -14.68
N ASP A 24 -24.77 20.44 -14.39
CA ASP A 24 -23.90 21.09 -15.38
C ASP A 24 -23.47 20.11 -16.48
N PHE A 25 -23.23 18.85 -16.12
CA PHE A 25 -22.88 17.79 -17.07
C PHE A 25 -24.05 17.42 -17.97
N GLU A 26 -25.24 17.24 -17.39
CA GLU A 26 -26.47 16.91 -18.14
C GLU A 26 -26.85 18.03 -19.11
N GLU A 27 -26.72 19.29 -18.70
CA GLU A 27 -26.92 20.46 -19.57
C GLU A 27 -25.92 20.48 -20.74
N ARG A 28 -24.66 20.15 -20.49
CA ARG A 28 -23.59 20.21 -21.51
C ARG A 28 -23.60 19.03 -22.48
N TYR A 29 -23.86 17.82 -22.00
CA TYR A 29 -23.68 16.57 -22.76
C TYR A 29 -24.99 15.84 -23.06
N GLY A 30 -26.13 16.31 -22.55
CA GLY A 30 -27.44 15.71 -22.80
C GLY A 30 -27.59 14.28 -22.26
N SER A 31 -26.71 13.86 -21.36
CA SER A 31 -26.73 12.52 -20.78
C SER A 31 -26.51 12.58 -19.27
N ARG A 32 -27.27 11.77 -18.54
CA ARG A 32 -27.25 11.75 -17.08
C ARG A 32 -26.43 10.55 -16.58
N PRO A 33 -25.46 10.76 -15.68
CA PRO A 33 -24.70 9.66 -15.09
C PRO A 33 -25.57 8.74 -14.23
N VAL A 34 -25.13 7.49 -14.07
CA VAL A 34 -25.75 6.53 -13.15
C VAL A 34 -24.88 6.36 -11.91
N TYR A 35 -25.45 6.46 -10.72
CA TYR A 35 -24.70 6.14 -9.50
C TYR A 35 -24.50 4.61 -9.39
N TYR A 36 -23.25 4.15 -9.39
CA TYR A 36 -22.89 2.74 -9.32
C TYR A 36 -22.80 2.22 -7.87
N GLY A 37 -22.40 3.08 -6.92
CA GLY A 37 -21.93 2.65 -5.61
C GLY A 37 -20.47 2.17 -5.64
N PRO A 38 -20.01 1.37 -4.68
CA PRO A 38 -18.67 0.77 -4.70
C PRO A 38 -18.41 0.00 -6.01
N LEU A 39 -17.26 0.21 -6.63
CA LEU A 39 -16.94 -0.40 -7.92
C LEU A 39 -16.58 -1.89 -7.80
N ASP A 40 -17.02 -2.64 -8.79
CA ASP A 40 -16.64 -4.03 -9.03
C ASP A 40 -16.05 -4.19 -10.46
N ARG A 41 -15.59 -5.40 -10.80
CA ARG A 41 -15.04 -5.70 -12.13
C ARG A 41 -16.06 -5.66 -13.25
N ASP A 42 -17.36 -5.73 -12.95
CA ASP A 42 -18.42 -5.71 -13.94
C ASP A 42 -18.78 -4.29 -14.40
N ALA A 43 -18.40 -3.26 -13.64
CA ALA A 43 -18.59 -1.86 -14.03
C ALA A 43 -17.97 -1.53 -15.40
N ARG A 44 -16.88 -2.18 -15.81
CA ARG A 44 -16.26 -2.00 -17.15
C ARG A 44 -17.16 -2.41 -18.32
N LYS A 45 -18.17 -3.25 -18.06
CA LYS A 45 -19.12 -3.75 -19.07
C LYS A 45 -20.27 -2.75 -19.32
N MET A 46 -20.44 -1.75 -18.46
CA MET A 46 -21.50 -0.76 -18.61
C MET A 46 -21.22 0.13 -19.82
N LYS A 47 -22.17 0.19 -20.77
CA LYS A 47 -22.10 1.02 -21.97
C LYS A 47 -23.43 1.76 -22.19
N PRO A 48 -23.41 3.07 -22.52
CA PRO A 48 -22.25 3.96 -22.53
C PRO A 48 -21.63 4.09 -21.14
N LEU A 49 -20.31 4.30 -21.08
CA LEU A 49 -19.62 4.43 -19.81
C LEU A 49 -19.86 5.85 -19.28
N ASN A 50 -20.82 5.99 -18.36
CA ASN A 50 -21.25 7.25 -17.77
C ASN A 50 -21.78 6.97 -16.35
N LEU A 51 -20.87 6.81 -15.38
CA LEU A 51 -21.21 6.37 -14.04
C LEU A 51 -20.47 7.16 -12.95
N ILE A 52 -21.14 7.33 -11.81
CA ILE A 52 -20.57 7.93 -10.61
C ILE A 52 -20.39 6.84 -9.56
N TYR A 53 -19.22 6.79 -8.93
CA TYR A 53 -18.98 5.94 -7.78
C TYR A 53 -18.41 6.74 -6.61
N ILE A 54 -18.54 6.18 -5.41
CA ILE A 54 -18.02 6.77 -4.18
C ILE A 54 -16.59 6.26 -3.93
N THR A 55 -15.68 7.17 -3.56
CA THR A 55 -14.34 6.79 -3.09
C THR A 55 -14.34 6.79 -1.58
N LYS A 56 -14.28 7.98 -0.97
CA LYS A 56 -14.37 8.24 0.45
C LYS A 56 -15.11 9.54 0.66
N GLU A 57 -16.16 9.57 1.47
CA GLU A 57 -16.94 10.80 1.68
C GLU A 57 -16.03 11.96 2.15
N PRO A 58 -16.18 13.18 1.59
CA PRO A 58 -17.22 13.61 0.64
C PRO A 58 -16.84 13.48 -0.85
N ILE A 59 -15.83 12.69 -1.21
CA ILE A 59 -15.27 12.60 -2.58
C ILE A 59 -15.95 11.50 -3.39
N PHE A 60 -16.44 11.88 -4.57
CA PHE A 60 -17.01 10.99 -5.58
C PHE A 60 -16.21 11.07 -6.87
N VAL A 61 -16.39 10.08 -7.74
CA VAL A 61 -15.73 10.04 -9.04
C VAL A 61 -16.78 9.81 -10.11
N HIS A 62 -16.71 10.62 -11.17
CA HIS A 62 -17.47 10.40 -12.39
C HIS A 62 -16.55 9.84 -13.49
N ILE A 63 -16.85 8.64 -13.97
CA ILE A 63 -16.18 8.01 -15.10
C ILE A 63 -17.04 8.19 -16.34
N TYR A 64 -16.44 8.75 -17.39
CA TYR A 64 -17.12 9.03 -18.64
C TYR A 64 -16.26 8.67 -19.85
N GLN A 65 -16.83 7.95 -20.81
CA GLN A 65 -16.23 7.73 -22.12
C GLN A 65 -17.12 8.42 -23.17
N PRO A 66 -16.64 9.51 -23.81
CA PRO A 66 -17.38 10.17 -24.87
C PRO A 66 -17.72 9.19 -26.01
N PRO A 67 -18.91 9.29 -26.64
CA PRO A 67 -19.18 8.58 -27.87
C PRO A 67 -18.17 8.99 -28.95
N THR A 68 -17.59 8.03 -29.68
CA THR A 68 -16.75 8.32 -30.85
C THR A 68 -17.49 8.00 -32.14
N ASP A 69 -17.37 8.89 -33.13
CA ASP A 69 -17.82 8.65 -34.49
C ASP A 69 -16.66 7.98 -35.28
N GLY A 70 -16.73 6.66 -35.48
CA GLY A 70 -15.73 5.88 -36.24
C GLY A 70 -14.80 5.01 -35.39
N ASP A 71 -13.66 4.60 -35.96
CA ASP A 71 -12.67 3.67 -35.35
C ASP A 71 -11.72 4.35 -34.33
N GLU A 72 -11.98 5.60 -33.92
CA GLU A 72 -11.15 6.28 -32.90
C GLU A 72 -11.41 5.72 -31.49
N ILE A 73 -10.31 5.39 -30.80
CA ILE A 73 -10.34 4.92 -29.42
C ILE A 73 -10.68 6.10 -28.51
N SER A 74 -11.93 6.14 -28.03
CA SER A 74 -12.39 7.15 -27.06
C SER A 74 -11.63 7.03 -25.74
N GLN A 75 -10.99 8.12 -25.32
CA GLN A 75 -10.29 8.21 -24.05
C GLN A 75 -11.28 8.15 -22.87
N THR A 76 -10.96 7.35 -21.85
CA THR A 76 -11.78 7.30 -20.64
C THR A 76 -11.38 8.45 -19.71
N LEU A 77 -12.37 9.28 -19.36
CA LEU A 77 -12.20 10.44 -18.51
C LEU A 77 -12.59 10.10 -17.07
N TRP A 78 -11.80 10.61 -16.13
CA TRP A 78 -12.00 10.52 -14.70
C TRP A 78 -12.21 11.93 -14.17
N PHE A 79 -13.31 12.17 -13.46
CA PHE A 79 -13.63 13.46 -12.88
C PHE A 79 -13.76 13.33 -11.37
N GLY A 80 -12.85 13.96 -10.64
CA GLY A 80 -12.90 14.04 -9.19
C GLY A 80 -13.97 15.04 -8.77
N LEU A 81 -14.97 14.56 -8.05
CA LEU A 81 -16.08 15.36 -7.53
C LEU A 81 -15.83 15.58 -6.05
N GLU A 82 -15.45 16.80 -5.70
CA GLU A 82 -15.22 17.21 -4.33
C GLU A 82 -15.90 18.56 -4.07
N PRO A 83 -16.07 18.95 -2.80
CA PRO A 83 -16.53 20.30 -2.47
C PRO A 83 -15.57 21.38 -3.03
N GLN A 84 -16.10 22.24 -3.91
CA GLN A 84 -15.37 23.36 -4.52
C GLN A 84 -15.86 24.70 -3.96
N LEU A 85 -14.92 25.63 -3.76
CA LEU A 85 -15.19 27.02 -3.39
C LEU A 85 -15.58 27.84 -4.62
N THR A 86 -16.46 28.82 -4.44
CA THR A 86 -16.69 29.89 -5.43
C THR A 86 -15.60 30.95 -5.36
N ASP A 87 -15.50 31.82 -6.38
CA ASP A 87 -14.53 32.93 -6.37
C ASP A 87 -14.71 33.88 -5.16
N GLU A 88 -15.95 34.06 -4.69
CA GLU A 88 -16.25 34.83 -3.48
C GLU A 88 -15.75 34.10 -2.21
N GLU A 89 -15.95 32.78 -2.14
CA GLU A 89 -15.51 31.94 -1.03
C GLU A 89 -13.98 31.79 -0.99
N GLU A 90 -13.32 31.90 -2.14
CA GLU A 90 -11.85 31.92 -2.24
C GLU A 90 -11.24 33.15 -1.57
N ASN A 91 -11.89 34.32 -1.68
CA ASN A 91 -11.48 35.51 -0.93
C ASN A 91 -11.63 35.29 0.58
N VAL A 92 -12.76 34.70 1.00
CA VAL A 92 -13.00 34.33 2.40
C VAL A 92 -11.95 33.33 2.90
N ARG A 93 -11.58 32.33 2.08
CA ARG A 93 -10.53 31.37 2.42
C ARG A 93 -9.20 32.07 2.67
N ARG A 94 -8.81 33.03 1.83
CA ARG A 94 -7.56 33.77 1.97
C ARG A 94 -7.52 34.55 3.29
N ASP A 95 -8.57 35.30 3.59
CA ASP A 95 -8.67 36.09 4.82
C ASP A 95 -8.65 35.18 6.07
N LEU A 96 -9.32 34.02 5.97
CA LEU A 96 -9.31 33.02 7.03
C LEU A 96 -7.90 32.42 7.23
N ILE A 97 -7.19 32.03 6.16
CA ILE A 97 -5.83 31.50 6.25
C ILE A 97 -4.88 32.53 6.88
N GLU A 98 -4.95 33.81 6.50
CA GLU A 98 -4.14 34.86 7.11
C GLU A 98 -4.40 34.98 8.62
N THR A 99 -5.66 34.87 9.03
CA THR A 99 -6.04 34.87 10.44
C THR A 99 -5.51 33.63 11.17
N LEU A 100 -5.63 32.45 10.56
CA LEU A 100 -5.09 31.19 11.09
C LEU A 100 -3.57 31.27 11.28
N LEU A 101 -2.84 31.86 10.32
CA LEU A 101 -1.38 32.03 10.39
C LEU A 101 -0.95 32.99 11.49
N LYS A 102 -1.70 34.07 11.75
CA LYS A 102 -1.43 34.99 12.87
C LYS A 102 -1.56 34.31 14.23
N GLU A 103 -2.50 33.38 14.35
CA GLU A 103 -2.81 32.66 15.58
C GLU A 103 -1.95 31.40 15.78
N ALA A 104 -1.32 30.89 14.71
CA ALA A 104 -0.50 29.69 14.73
C ALA A 104 0.57 29.66 15.85
N PRO A 105 1.26 30.78 16.20
CA PRO A 105 2.23 30.78 17.31
C PRO A 105 1.62 30.50 18.69
N SER A 106 0.32 30.75 18.85
CA SER A 106 -0.43 30.53 20.09
C SER A 106 -1.23 29.21 20.11
N ALA A 107 -1.24 28.49 18.99
CA ALA A 107 -1.94 27.23 18.87
C ALA A 107 -1.26 26.14 19.72
N PRO A 108 -2.02 25.14 20.21
CA PRO A 108 -1.43 23.97 20.86
C PRO A 108 -0.43 23.27 19.93
N ASN A 109 0.66 22.75 20.50
CA ASN A 109 1.51 21.83 19.76
C ASN A 109 0.72 20.57 19.39
N PHE A 110 1.00 20.03 18.22
CA PHE A 110 0.41 18.78 17.73
C PHE A 110 1.53 17.81 17.34
N THR A 111 1.21 16.52 17.38
CA THR A 111 2.12 15.44 17.01
C THR A 111 1.54 14.52 15.93
N THR A 112 0.23 14.62 15.68
CA THR A 112 -0.48 13.83 14.65
C THR A 112 -1.30 14.73 13.73
N ASP A 113 -1.58 14.23 12.53
CA ASP A 113 -2.44 14.92 11.57
C ASP A 113 -3.86 15.09 12.12
N GLU A 114 -4.39 14.11 12.87
CA GLU A 114 -5.72 14.18 13.49
C GLU A 114 -5.81 15.29 14.55
N GLU A 115 -4.78 15.44 15.39
CA GLU A 115 -4.69 16.58 16.31
C GLU A 115 -4.68 17.90 15.56
N PHE A 116 -3.95 17.98 14.44
CA PHE A 116 -3.87 19.19 13.63
C PHE A 116 -5.19 19.52 12.92
N GLU A 117 -5.90 18.52 12.36
CA GLU A 117 -7.23 18.68 11.77
C GLU A 117 -8.24 19.20 12.82
N ASN A 118 -8.16 18.70 14.05
CA ASN A 118 -9.04 19.14 15.15
C ASN A 118 -8.75 20.58 15.57
N ILE A 119 -7.47 20.98 15.67
CA ILE A 119 -7.08 22.36 15.96
C ILE A 119 -7.58 23.31 14.88
N LEU A 120 -7.30 23.00 13.61
CA LEU A 120 -7.75 23.82 12.47
C LEU A 120 -9.27 23.90 12.42
N SER A 121 -9.97 22.79 12.64
CA SER A 121 -11.43 22.75 12.74
C SER A 121 -11.96 23.69 13.82
N GLY A 122 -11.37 23.65 15.02
CA GLY A 122 -11.74 24.54 16.12
C GLY A 122 -11.43 26.01 15.82
N MET A 123 -10.34 26.32 15.12
CA MET A 123 -10.03 27.68 14.70
C MET A 123 -11.02 28.19 13.65
N ILE A 124 -11.35 27.39 12.64
CA ILE A 124 -12.35 27.74 11.63
C ILE A 124 -13.69 28.03 12.29
N ASP A 125 -14.12 27.23 13.27
CA ASP A 125 -15.36 27.46 14.01
C ASP A 125 -15.33 28.73 14.87
N ARG A 126 -14.17 29.10 15.44
CA ARG A 126 -14.03 30.33 16.23
C ARG A 126 -14.11 31.60 15.37
N TYR A 127 -13.51 31.56 14.19
CA TYR A 127 -13.37 32.72 13.30
C TYR A 127 -14.47 32.83 12.24
N THR A 128 -15.43 31.90 12.23
CA THR A 128 -16.60 31.97 11.35
C THR A 128 -17.90 32.08 12.17
N VAL A 129 -18.84 32.91 11.70
CA VAL A 129 -20.18 33.02 12.28
C VAL A 129 -21.21 32.59 11.25
N ILE A 130 -22.10 31.67 11.65
CA ILE A 130 -23.18 31.22 10.78
C ILE A 130 -24.24 32.33 10.68
N GLY A 131 -24.46 32.86 9.48
CA GLY A 131 -25.48 33.87 9.19
C GLY A 131 -26.28 33.53 7.93
N SER A 132 -27.50 34.07 7.84
CA SER A 132 -28.29 34.08 6.60
C SER A 132 -27.62 35.04 5.62
N GLY A 133 -26.98 34.47 4.58
CA GLY A 133 -26.05 35.13 3.67
C GLY A 133 -26.48 36.53 3.21
N GLY A 134 -25.55 37.47 3.31
CA GLY A 134 -25.77 38.84 2.85
C GLY A 134 -24.75 39.84 3.40
N GLY A 135 -23.58 39.90 2.76
CA GLY A 135 -22.77 41.11 2.65
C GLY A 135 -22.09 41.64 3.91
N GLN A 136 -20.79 41.91 3.77
CA GLN A 136 -20.05 42.89 4.55
C GLN A 136 -20.79 44.25 4.61
N LYS A 137 -21.72 44.45 5.54
CA LYS A 137 -22.25 45.78 5.87
C LYS A 137 -21.99 46.20 7.32
N GLY A 138 -21.50 45.30 8.16
CA GLY A 138 -21.12 45.63 9.54
C GLY A 138 -19.67 46.12 9.74
N GLY A 139 -18.76 45.82 8.80
CA GLY A 139 -17.31 45.99 9.02
C GLY A 139 -16.83 47.44 9.09
N ARG A 140 -17.36 48.33 8.24
CA ARG A 140 -16.86 49.72 8.14
C ARG A 140 -17.09 50.56 9.40
N ILE A 141 -18.19 50.34 10.13
CA ILE A 141 -18.49 51.08 11.36
C ILE A 141 -17.70 50.48 12.55
N ARG A 142 -17.40 49.18 12.53
CA ARG A 142 -16.62 48.50 13.58
C ARG A 142 -15.11 48.75 13.48
N GLN A 143 -14.55 48.88 12.26
CA GLN A 143 -13.17 49.32 12.02
C GLN A 143 -12.90 50.73 12.58
N LEU A 144 -13.91 51.61 12.56
CA LEU A 144 -13.83 52.95 13.15
C LEU A 144 -13.81 52.94 14.70
N LEU A 145 -14.13 51.81 15.33
CA LEU A 145 -14.30 51.68 16.78
C LEU A 145 -13.24 50.79 17.47
N GLY A 146 -12.25 50.25 16.73
CA GLY A 146 -11.08 49.58 17.32
C GLY A 146 -11.40 48.36 18.19
N MET A 147 -12.45 47.59 17.86
CA MET A 147 -12.81 46.36 18.57
C MET A 147 -12.41 45.12 17.76
N ASP A 148 -11.47 44.37 18.33
CA ASP A 148 -10.91 43.10 17.83
C ASP A 148 -11.93 41.95 17.76
N ASP A 149 -11.55 40.93 16.98
CA ASP A 149 -12.27 39.76 16.46
C ASP A 149 -13.13 39.99 15.21
N GLU A 150 -12.46 40.15 14.05
CA GLU A 150 -13.06 40.03 12.71
C GLU A 150 -13.55 38.60 12.45
N LYS A 151 -14.70 38.23 13.02
CA LYS A 151 -15.33 36.97 12.64
C LYS A 151 -16.00 37.09 11.27
N ILE A 152 -15.72 36.13 10.40
CA ILE A 152 -16.22 36.11 9.03
C ILE A 152 -17.63 35.50 9.00
N GLY A 153 -18.60 36.23 8.47
CA GLY A 153 -19.97 35.73 8.30
C GLY A 153 -20.06 34.78 7.11
N VAL A 154 -20.49 33.54 7.34
CA VAL A 154 -20.63 32.49 6.31
C VAL A 154 -21.92 31.70 6.53
N THR A 155 -22.44 31.06 5.48
CA THR A 155 -23.51 30.07 5.64
C THR A 155 -22.95 28.74 6.19
N ARG A 156 -23.83 27.83 6.63
CA ARG A 156 -23.41 26.51 7.10
C ARG A 156 -22.69 25.72 6.00
N GLU A 157 -23.25 25.68 4.79
CA GLU A 157 -22.65 25.01 3.64
C GLU A 157 -21.32 25.64 3.22
N GLN A 158 -21.21 26.98 3.29
CA GLN A 158 -19.96 27.70 3.05
C GLN A 158 -18.88 27.27 4.02
N ARG A 159 -19.21 27.22 5.32
CA ARG A 159 -18.26 26.81 6.36
C ARG A 159 -17.79 25.37 6.17
N GLU A 160 -18.69 24.46 5.82
CA GLU A 160 -18.35 23.05 5.58
C GLU A 160 -17.40 22.90 4.38
N ARG A 161 -17.64 23.64 3.28
CA ARG A 161 -16.73 23.68 2.12
C ARG A 161 -15.37 24.28 2.47
N LEU A 162 -15.35 25.42 3.15
CA LEU A 162 -14.11 26.07 3.63
C LEU A 162 -13.31 25.12 4.52
N ARG A 163 -13.97 24.42 5.44
CA ARG A 163 -13.33 23.42 6.30
C ARG A 163 -12.68 22.32 5.48
N TYR A 164 -13.43 21.70 4.57
CA TYR A 164 -12.91 20.65 3.70
C TYR A 164 -11.69 21.14 2.91
N THR A 165 -11.79 22.27 2.22
CA THR A 165 -10.70 22.79 1.37
C THR A 165 -9.46 23.17 2.17
N ILE A 166 -9.62 23.83 3.32
CA ILE A 166 -8.48 24.24 4.16
C ILE A 166 -7.77 23.02 4.76
N ILE A 167 -8.51 22.05 5.28
CA ILE A 167 -7.91 20.81 5.81
C ILE A 167 -7.22 20.03 4.70
N ARG A 168 -7.87 19.89 3.54
CA ARG A 168 -7.30 19.23 2.36
C ARG A 168 -5.96 19.85 1.97
N ASP A 169 -5.87 21.18 1.92
CA ASP A 169 -4.70 21.90 1.42
C ASP A 169 -3.57 22.02 2.46
N LEU A 170 -3.90 22.18 3.75
CA LEU A 170 -2.90 22.39 4.81
C LEU A 170 -2.44 21.11 5.50
N VAL A 171 -3.32 20.11 5.61
CA VAL A 171 -3.03 18.86 6.33
C VAL A 171 -2.83 17.70 5.36
N ARG A 172 -3.75 17.53 4.41
CA ARG A 172 -3.77 16.36 3.51
C ARG A 172 -2.94 16.58 2.25
N ASN A 173 -3.33 16.02 1.12
CA ASN A 173 -2.56 16.03 -0.12
C ASN A 173 -3.00 17.13 -1.10
N GLY A 174 -3.67 18.18 -0.64
CA GLY A 174 -4.09 19.32 -1.45
C GLY A 174 -4.81 18.91 -2.74
N PRO A 175 -4.39 19.43 -3.92
CA PRO A 175 -5.04 19.12 -5.19
C PRO A 175 -5.02 17.64 -5.60
N LEU A 176 -4.14 16.82 -5.02
CA LEU A 176 -4.07 15.39 -5.32
C LEU A 176 -4.91 14.53 -4.37
N GLU A 177 -5.55 15.13 -3.36
CA GLU A 177 -6.37 14.40 -2.38
C GLU A 177 -7.45 13.53 -3.05
N PRO A 178 -8.19 13.98 -4.08
CA PRO A 178 -9.18 13.13 -4.74
C PRO A 178 -8.56 11.89 -5.41
N LEU A 179 -7.34 12.01 -5.96
CA LEU A 179 -6.64 10.91 -6.60
C LEU A 179 -6.09 9.93 -5.56
N LEU A 180 -5.51 10.45 -4.48
CA LEU A 180 -4.94 9.64 -3.42
C LEU A 180 -6.01 8.97 -2.55
N SER A 181 -7.22 9.54 -2.49
CA SER A 181 -8.37 8.92 -1.81
C SER A 181 -9.03 7.81 -2.63
N ASP A 182 -8.83 7.76 -3.95
CA ASP A 182 -9.45 6.77 -4.82
C ASP A 182 -8.69 5.43 -4.83
N GLU A 183 -9.10 4.49 -4.00
CA GLU A 183 -8.52 3.14 -3.92
C GLU A 183 -8.54 2.34 -5.23
N MET A 184 -9.32 2.77 -6.23
CA MET A 184 -9.39 2.10 -7.52
C MET A 184 -8.24 2.51 -8.46
N LEU A 185 -7.45 3.51 -8.10
CA LEU A 185 -6.22 3.89 -8.80
C LEU A 185 -5.01 3.07 -8.31
N GLU A 186 -4.11 2.72 -9.22
CA GLU A 186 -2.86 1.99 -8.93
C GLU A 186 -1.64 2.88 -9.12
N ASP A 187 -1.54 3.54 -10.27
CA ASP A 187 -0.46 4.47 -10.60
C ASP A 187 -1.06 5.83 -11.05
N ILE A 188 -0.42 6.92 -10.64
CA ILE A 188 -0.78 8.31 -10.97
C ILE A 188 0.43 8.97 -11.63
N HIS A 189 0.24 9.49 -12.84
CA HIS A 189 1.29 10.07 -13.68
C HIS A 189 0.98 11.54 -14.00
N SER A 190 1.90 12.43 -13.65
CA SER A 190 1.83 13.84 -14.03
C SER A 190 3.09 14.24 -14.76
N VAL A 191 2.92 14.76 -15.98
CA VAL A 191 4.03 15.19 -16.85
C VAL A 191 3.87 16.68 -17.17
N GLY A 192 4.58 17.52 -16.42
CA GLY A 192 4.50 18.97 -16.57
C GLY A 192 3.10 19.51 -16.31
N LEU A 193 2.64 20.38 -17.21
CA LEU A 193 1.31 21.01 -17.14
C LEU A 193 0.20 20.21 -17.84
N LYS A 194 0.49 18.98 -18.29
CA LYS A 194 -0.51 18.10 -18.89
C LYS A 194 -1.53 17.65 -17.84
N HIS A 195 -2.63 17.09 -18.31
CA HIS A 195 -3.57 16.39 -17.46
C HIS A 195 -2.89 15.22 -16.75
N VAL A 196 -3.35 14.93 -15.54
CA VAL A 196 -2.89 13.75 -14.81
C VAL A 196 -3.51 12.50 -15.45
N HIS A 197 -2.68 11.52 -15.75
CA HIS A 197 -3.08 10.20 -16.27
C HIS A 197 -2.93 9.17 -15.16
N MET A 198 -3.83 8.19 -15.08
CA MET A 198 -3.79 7.19 -14.01
C MET A 198 -4.13 5.80 -14.54
N ASP A 199 -3.51 4.78 -13.96
CA ASP A 199 -3.92 3.40 -14.15
C ASP A 199 -5.01 3.05 -13.13
N HIS A 200 -6.19 2.66 -13.62
CA HIS A 200 -7.37 2.34 -12.83
C HIS A 200 -7.68 0.84 -12.90
N LYS A 201 -7.87 0.18 -11.75
CA LYS A 201 -8.08 -1.28 -11.61
C LYS A 201 -9.15 -1.86 -12.54
N VAL A 202 -10.24 -1.13 -12.72
CA VAL A 202 -11.40 -1.53 -13.55
C VAL A 202 -11.33 -1.04 -15.00
N PHE A 203 -10.87 0.19 -15.24
CA PHE A 203 -11.00 0.87 -16.54
C PHE A 203 -9.69 1.02 -17.32
N GLY A 204 -8.55 0.59 -16.76
CA GLY A 204 -7.23 0.79 -17.37
C GLY A 204 -6.79 2.25 -17.30
N MET A 205 -6.09 2.72 -18.33
CA MET A 205 -5.60 4.10 -18.39
C MET A 205 -6.76 5.11 -18.49
N VAL A 206 -6.88 5.99 -17.50
CA VAL A 206 -7.88 7.07 -17.43
C VAL A 206 -7.20 8.43 -17.29
N THR A 207 -7.91 9.50 -17.65
CA THR A 207 -7.36 10.87 -17.62
C THR A 207 -8.21 11.80 -16.77
N SER A 208 -7.55 12.48 -15.84
CA SER A 208 -8.18 13.34 -14.85
C SER A 208 -8.53 14.72 -15.41
N ASN A 209 -9.56 15.35 -14.85
CA ASN A 209 -9.79 16.79 -14.98
C ASN A 209 -8.75 17.66 -14.24
N ILE A 210 -7.97 17.05 -13.34
CA ILE A 210 -6.93 17.73 -12.57
C ILE A 210 -5.70 17.99 -13.46
N ARG A 211 -5.23 19.25 -13.46
CA ARG A 211 -3.97 19.68 -14.06
C ARG A 211 -3.40 20.89 -13.35
N PHE A 212 -2.08 21.02 -13.36
CA PHE A 212 -1.42 22.26 -12.95
C PHE A 212 -1.42 23.23 -14.12
N ARG A 213 -1.87 24.47 -13.89
CA ARG A 213 -1.96 25.50 -14.94
C ARG A 213 -0.67 26.32 -15.08
N GLU A 214 0.12 26.38 -14.02
CA GLU A 214 1.34 27.19 -13.93
C GLU A 214 2.50 26.33 -13.42
N ARG A 215 3.70 26.54 -13.99
CA ARG A 215 4.89 25.76 -13.65
C ARG A 215 5.35 26.05 -12.22
N GLU A 216 5.29 27.32 -11.83
CA GLU A 216 5.68 27.80 -10.51
C GLU A 216 4.80 27.18 -9.42
N LEU A 217 3.52 26.99 -9.69
CA LEU A 217 2.61 26.32 -8.77
C LEU A 217 2.96 24.85 -8.60
N LEU A 218 3.21 24.13 -9.71
CA LEU A 218 3.64 22.74 -9.67
C LEU A 218 4.97 22.58 -8.93
N ALA A 219 5.95 23.44 -9.23
CA ALA A 219 7.24 23.43 -8.58
C ALA A 219 7.13 23.68 -7.06
N ARG A 220 6.36 24.69 -6.64
CA ARG A 220 6.12 24.94 -5.20
C ARG A 220 5.46 23.75 -4.53
N TYR A 221 4.48 23.15 -5.18
CA TYR A 221 3.76 21.99 -4.66
C TYR A 221 4.68 20.78 -4.49
N LEU A 222 5.48 20.44 -5.50
CA LEU A 222 6.44 19.32 -5.43
C LEU A 222 7.54 19.56 -4.39
N ARG A 223 7.98 20.81 -4.22
CA ARG A 223 8.95 21.17 -3.17
C ARG A 223 8.35 20.93 -1.78
N ALA A 224 7.18 21.48 -1.49
CA ALA A 224 6.49 21.29 -0.22
C ALA A 224 6.21 19.80 0.07
N MET A 225 5.80 19.05 -0.95
CA MET A 225 5.60 17.60 -0.83
C MET A 225 6.91 16.86 -0.51
N SER A 226 8.00 17.18 -1.22
CA SER A 226 9.31 16.56 -0.99
C SER A 226 9.88 16.83 0.40
N GLU A 227 9.59 18.01 0.97
CA GLU A 227 9.97 18.37 2.34
C GLU A 227 9.20 17.53 3.36
N ARG A 228 7.89 17.33 3.15
CA ARG A 228 7.04 16.47 4.00
C ARG A 228 7.49 15.01 3.97
N ILE A 229 7.97 14.52 2.83
CA ILE A 229 8.55 13.17 2.66
C ILE A 229 9.93 13.05 3.36
N GLY A 230 10.54 14.18 3.76
CA GLY A 230 11.87 14.23 4.34
C GLY A 230 13.00 14.13 3.31
N ARG A 231 12.70 14.27 2.02
CA ARG A 231 13.65 14.17 0.90
C ARG A 231 13.51 15.39 -0.01
N PRO A 232 13.99 16.58 0.40
CA PRO A 232 13.73 17.82 -0.34
C PRO A 232 14.37 17.84 -1.73
N VAL A 233 13.58 18.20 -2.75
CA VAL A 233 14.05 18.40 -4.14
C VAL A 233 14.72 19.76 -4.32
N SER A 234 15.67 19.83 -5.23
CA SER A 234 16.33 21.08 -5.65
C SER A 234 16.91 20.92 -7.06
N ASP A 235 17.28 21.99 -7.74
CA ASP A 235 17.90 21.88 -9.08
C ASP A 235 19.19 21.04 -9.06
N ASN A 236 19.96 21.09 -7.98
CA ASN A 236 21.16 20.25 -7.80
C ASN A 236 20.85 18.77 -7.49
N LYS A 237 19.63 18.46 -7.03
CA LYS A 237 19.15 17.09 -6.78
C LYS A 237 17.72 16.97 -7.34
N PRO A 238 17.59 16.92 -8.68
CA PRO A 238 16.31 17.08 -9.34
C PRO A 238 15.47 15.81 -9.31
N ILE A 239 16.08 14.65 -9.04
CA ILE A 239 15.39 13.35 -8.97
C ILE A 239 15.34 12.90 -7.52
N VAL A 240 14.13 12.62 -7.03
CA VAL A 240 13.89 12.12 -5.67
C VAL A 240 12.85 11.01 -5.71
N ASP A 241 13.17 9.91 -5.03
CA ASP A 241 12.23 8.86 -4.67
C ASP A 241 11.90 8.92 -3.18
N GLY A 242 10.65 8.68 -2.80
CA GLY A 242 10.24 8.63 -1.40
C GLY A 242 8.86 8.00 -1.19
N ALA A 243 8.33 8.16 0.02
CA ALA A 243 7.05 7.62 0.44
C ALA A 243 6.14 8.74 0.97
N LEU A 244 4.90 8.77 0.50
CA LEU A 244 3.85 9.63 1.02
C LEU A 244 3.34 9.12 2.39
N LEU A 245 2.52 9.92 3.05
CA LEU A 245 1.99 9.61 4.40
C LEU A 245 1.10 8.36 4.41
N ASP A 246 0.42 8.08 3.30
CA ASP A 246 -0.40 6.87 3.09
C ASP A 246 0.46 5.62 2.76
N GLY A 247 1.78 5.77 2.65
CA GLY A 247 2.72 4.72 2.25
C GLY A 247 2.93 4.62 0.73
N SER A 248 2.20 5.40 -0.07
CA SER A 248 2.34 5.39 -1.53
C SER A 248 3.74 5.84 -1.94
N ARG A 249 4.32 5.17 -2.95
CA ARG A 249 5.65 5.53 -3.46
C ARG A 249 5.51 6.72 -4.38
N ILE A 250 6.42 7.68 -4.28
CA ILE A 250 6.46 8.81 -5.21
C ILE A 250 7.87 8.99 -5.78
N ASN A 251 7.93 9.16 -7.09
CA ASN A 251 9.10 9.64 -7.81
C ASN A 251 8.82 11.07 -8.29
N ILE A 252 9.74 11.99 -8.04
CA ILE A 252 9.68 13.38 -8.46
C ILE A 252 10.88 13.69 -9.35
N ILE A 253 10.63 14.31 -10.50
CA ILE A 253 11.64 14.89 -11.38
C ILE A 253 11.36 16.38 -11.47
N PHE A 254 12.17 17.18 -10.77
CA PHE A 254 11.87 18.56 -10.43
C PHE A 254 12.36 19.58 -11.46
N SER A 255 13.58 19.44 -11.96
CA SER A 255 14.22 20.52 -12.74
C SER A 255 13.94 20.43 -14.24
N ASP A 256 13.82 21.59 -14.87
CA ASP A 256 13.47 21.76 -16.29
C ASP A 256 14.58 21.29 -17.24
N ASP A 257 15.82 21.22 -16.77
CA ASP A 257 16.97 20.70 -17.53
C ASP A 257 16.98 19.16 -17.61
N VAL A 258 16.34 18.49 -16.64
CA VAL A 258 16.14 17.03 -16.63
C VAL A 258 14.79 16.65 -17.23
N SER A 259 13.73 17.41 -16.93
CA SER A 259 12.38 17.19 -17.46
C SER A 259 11.96 18.32 -18.39
N MET A 260 12.18 18.11 -19.70
CA MET A 260 11.94 19.12 -20.75
C MET A 260 10.50 19.68 -20.79
N LEU A 261 9.51 18.93 -20.31
CA LEU A 261 8.10 19.35 -20.27
C LEU A 261 7.72 20.09 -18.98
N GLY A 262 8.69 20.33 -18.10
CA GLY A 262 8.52 20.88 -16.76
C GLY A 262 8.55 19.80 -15.68
N PRO A 263 8.41 20.18 -14.40
CA PRO A 263 8.45 19.24 -13.29
C PRO A 263 7.40 18.13 -13.47
N SER A 264 7.72 16.93 -13.01
CA SER A 264 6.84 15.75 -13.15
C SER A 264 6.92 14.86 -11.92
N PHE A 265 5.90 14.04 -11.76
CA PHE A 265 5.88 13.05 -10.69
C PHE A 265 5.10 11.81 -11.10
N THR A 266 5.49 10.67 -10.52
CA THR A 266 4.74 9.42 -10.60
C THR A 266 4.50 8.90 -9.19
N ILE A 267 3.24 8.63 -8.86
CA ILE A 267 2.87 8.02 -7.58
C ILE A 267 2.38 6.60 -7.86
N ARG A 268 2.99 5.62 -7.21
CA ARG A 268 2.45 4.26 -7.13
C ARG A 268 1.72 4.12 -5.81
N LYS A 269 0.40 3.96 -5.87
CA LYS A 269 -0.43 3.86 -4.68
C LYS A 269 -0.07 2.65 -3.85
N PHE A 270 -0.01 2.85 -2.55
CA PHE A 270 0.05 1.74 -1.62
C PHE A 270 -1.34 1.09 -1.60
N ALA A 271 -1.42 -0.19 -1.94
CA ALA A 271 -2.70 -0.90 -1.85
C ALA A 271 -3.16 -0.84 -0.39
N GLU A 272 -4.40 -0.42 -0.11
CA GLU A 272 -4.91 -0.29 1.26
C GLU A 272 -5.17 -1.68 1.89
N GLU A 273 -5.77 -2.59 1.12
CA GLU A 273 -6.00 -3.98 1.54
C GLU A 273 -4.72 -4.84 1.39
N THR A 274 -4.40 -5.63 2.42
CA THR A 274 -3.31 -6.60 2.35
C THR A 274 -3.83 -7.89 1.73
N ILE A 275 -3.14 -8.45 0.73
CA ILE A 275 -3.54 -9.75 0.18
C ILE A 275 -3.22 -10.86 1.17
N SER A 276 -4.20 -11.71 1.46
CA SER A 276 -4.05 -12.84 2.37
C SER A 276 -3.49 -14.08 1.67
N ILE A 277 -2.94 -15.01 2.46
CA ILE A 277 -2.49 -16.31 1.93
C ILE A 277 -3.63 -17.11 1.27
N ILE A 278 -4.85 -16.95 1.77
CA ILE A 278 -6.03 -17.63 1.23
C ILE A 278 -6.41 -17.06 -0.14
N GLN A 279 -6.30 -15.74 -0.34
CA GLN A 279 -6.47 -15.13 -1.66
C GLN A 279 -5.42 -15.65 -2.66
N LEU A 280 -4.14 -15.73 -2.26
CA LEU A 280 -3.08 -16.29 -3.11
C LEU A 280 -3.37 -17.76 -3.51
N ILE A 281 -3.93 -18.55 -2.61
CA ILE A 281 -4.36 -19.92 -2.89
C ILE A 281 -5.53 -19.94 -3.89
N LYS A 282 -6.54 -19.10 -3.70
CA LYS A 282 -7.68 -19.00 -4.63
C LYS A 282 -7.26 -18.54 -6.03
N TRP A 283 -6.21 -17.72 -6.14
CA TRP A 283 -5.65 -17.32 -7.43
C TRP A 283 -4.73 -18.38 -8.07
N GLY A 284 -4.47 -19.48 -7.37
CA GLY A 284 -3.54 -20.52 -7.79
C GLY A 284 -2.07 -20.11 -7.69
N THR A 285 -1.74 -18.99 -7.03
CA THR A 285 -0.35 -18.52 -6.89
C THR A 285 0.51 -19.51 -6.13
N LEU A 286 -0.05 -20.16 -5.10
CA LEU A 286 0.57 -21.27 -4.39
C LEU A 286 -0.52 -22.25 -3.92
N SER A 287 -0.14 -23.50 -3.67
CA SER A 287 -1.08 -24.50 -3.14
C SER A 287 -1.21 -24.40 -1.61
N PRO A 288 -2.30 -24.91 -1.00
CA PRO A 288 -2.40 -25.02 0.45
C PRO A 288 -1.24 -25.80 1.08
N GLN A 289 -0.71 -26.80 0.35
CA GLN A 289 0.43 -27.59 0.81
C GLN A 289 1.73 -26.76 0.86
N VAL A 290 1.95 -25.87 -0.12
CA VAL A 290 3.03 -24.89 -0.08
C VAL A 290 2.86 -23.95 1.12
N ALA A 291 1.65 -23.44 1.34
CA ALA A 291 1.35 -22.58 2.48
C ALA A 291 1.59 -23.27 3.83
N ALA A 292 1.18 -24.53 3.98
CA ALA A 292 1.40 -25.32 5.20
C ALA A 292 2.89 -25.57 5.48
N TYR A 293 3.67 -25.86 4.44
CA TYR A 293 5.13 -25.98 4.54
C TYR A 293 5.77 -24.67 5.02
N VAL A 294 5.40 -23.54 4.42
CA VAL A 294 5.90 -22.21 4.83
C VAL A 294 5.45 -21.88 6.25
N TRP A 295 4.22 -22.22 6.64
CA TRP A 295 3.71 -22.01 7.99
C TRP A 295 4.59 -22.73 9.02
N ILE A 296 4.83 -24.03 8.84
CA ILE A 296 5.70 -24.80 9.75
C ILE A 296 7.11 -24.18 9.80
N CYS A 297 7.68 -23.83 8.65
CA CYS A 297 9.01 -23.21 8.62
C CYS A 297 9.07 -21.89 9.41
N LEU A 298 8.09 -21.00 9.24
CA LEU A 298 8.07 -19.70 9.92
C LEU A 298 7.79 -19.79 11.42
N GLU A 299 6.91 -20.70 11.84
CA GLU A 299 6.65 -20.94 13.27
C GLU A 299 7.95 -21.31 14.01
N TYR A 300 8.76 -22.18 13.39
CA TYR A 300 10.02 -22.67 13.95
C TYR A 300 11.25 -21.82 13.59
N GLY A 301 11.05 -20.57 13.17
CA GLY A 301 12.14 -19.59 13.07
C GLY A 301 13.05 -19.81 11.85
N MET A 302 12.57 -20.44 10.78
CA MET A 302 13.35 -20.57 9.55
C MET A 302 13.37 -19.24 8.78
N SER A 303 14.54 -18.87 8.28
CA SER A 303 14.74 -17.70 7.42
C SER A 303 14.39 -18.02 5.97
N VAL A 304 13.70 -17.08 5.31
CA VAL A 304 13.22 -17.24 3.93
C VAL A 304 13.53 -16.02 3.08
N LEU A 305 13.95 -16.27 1.85
CA LEU A 305 13.98 -15.26 0.80
C LEU A 305 12.86 -15.51 -0.22
N VAL A 306 12.00 -14.52 -0.41
CA VAL A 306 10.97 -14.52 -1.46
C VAL A 306 11.57 -13.86 -2.70
N SER A 307 11.79 -14.66 -3.74
CA SER A 307 12.59 -14.31 -4.90
C SER A 307 11.79 -14.34 -6.19
N GLY A 308 12.16 -13.49 -7.15
CA GLY A 308 11.48 -13.37 -8.43
C GLY A 308 11.77 -12.05 -9.13
N GLU A 309 11.28 -11.92 -10.36
CA GLU A 309 11.47 -10.72 -11.17
C GLU A 309 10.67 -9.51 -10.64
N THR A 310 10.92 -8.33 -11.19
CA THR A 310 10.11 -7.13 -10.93
C THR A 310 8.64 -7.42 -11.25
N ALA A 311 7.73 -6.90 -10.42
CA ALA A 311 6.27 -7.10 -10.53
C ALA A 311 5.77 -8.55 -10.40
N SER A 312 6.63 -9.53 -10.06
CA SER A 312 6.21 -10.92 -9.84
C SER A 312 5.34 -11.13 -8.61
N GLY A 313 5.24 -10.15 -7.71
CA GLY A 313 4.41 -10.20 -6.50
C GLY A 313 5.13 -10.65 -5.23
N LYS A 314 6.48 -10.52 -5.19
CA LYS A 314 7.30 -10.90 -4.03
C LYS A 314 6.83 -10.29 -2.71
N THR A 315 6.67 -8.96 -2.67
CA THR A 315 6.25 -8.25 -1.46
C THR A 315 4.83 -8.64 -1.03
N THR A 316 3.95 -8.94 -2.00
CA THR A 316 2.61 -9.46 -1.75
C THR A 316 2.67 -10.82 -1.04
N THR A 317 3.46 -11.75 -1.56
CA THR A 317 3.66 -13.07 -0.93
C THR A 317 4.34 -12.96 0.42
N LEU A 318 5.35 -12.09 0.55
CA LEU A 318 5.99 -11.79 1.83
C LEU A 318 4.98 -11.34 2.87
N ASN A 319 4.10 -10.37 2.56
CA ASN A 319 3.07 -9.89 3.49
C ASN A 319 2.04 -10.98 3.83
N ALA A 320 1.65 -11.80 2.84
CA ALA A 320 0.67 -12.85 2.99
C ALA A 320 1.10 -13.99 3.92
N ILE A 321 2.40 -14.26 4.05
CA ILE A 321 2.94 -15.33 4.92
C ILE A 321 3.24 -14.86 6.35
N LEU A 322 3.25 -13.54 6.63
CA LEU A 322 3.52 -13.01 7.97
C LEU A 322 2.55 -13.49 9.06
N PRO A 323 1.25 -13.71 8.79
CA PRO A 323 0.33 -14.27 9.79
C PRO A 323 0.75 -15.64 10.34
N PHE A 324 1.62 -16.37 9.64
CA PHE A 324 2.16 -17.64 10.12
C PHE A 324 3.22 -17.49 11.22
N ILE A 325 3.70 -16.29 11.52
CA ILE A 325 4.58 -16.05 12.67
C ILE A 325 3.71 -15.86 13.91
N ASP A 326 4.08 -16.48 15.05
CA ASP A 326 3.41 -16.30 16.36
C ASP A 326 3.05 -14.83 16.63
N HIS A 327 1.82 -14.60 17.06
CA HIS A 327 1.19 -13.28 17.16
C HIS A 327 1.65 -12.51 18.39
N ASN A 328 2.26 -13.20 19.36
CA ASN A 328 2.73 -12.64 20.64
C ASN A 328 4.21 -12.27 20.64
N VAL A 329 4.84 -12.21 19.47
CA VAL A 329 6.27 -11.92 19.34
C VAL A 329 6.53 -10.52 18.78
N LYS A 330 7.76 -10.05 18.97
CA LYS A 330 8.23 -8.80 18.37
C LYS A 330 8.67 -9.02 16.92
N ILE A 331 8.11 -8.24 16.01
CA ILE A 331 8.52 -8.16 14.61
C ILE A 331 9.25 -6.85 14.36
N TYR A 332 10.32 -6.91 13.58
CA TYR A 332 11.08 -5.74 13.16
C TYR A 332 11.07 -5.65 11.64
N SER A 333 10.74 -4.50 11.06
CA SER A 333 10.90 -4.27 9.62
C SER A 333 11.86 -3.12 9.32
N ALA A 334 12.68 -3.31 8.29
CA ALA A 334 13.58 -2.30 7.74
C ALA A 334 13.38 -2.20 6.22
N GLU A 335 13.06 -1.00 5.74
CA GLU A 335 12.63 -0.80 4.36
C GLU A 335 13.14 0.53 3.79
N ASP A 336 13.48 0.57 2.50
CA ASP A 336 13.74 1.85 1.84
C ASP A 336 12.44 2.61 1.56
N THR A 337 11.41 1.85 1.22
CA THR A 337 10.07 2.38 1.01
C THR A 337 9.09 1.45 1.72
N PRO A 338 8.26 1.98 2.64
CA PRO A 338 7.36 1.17 3.44
C PRO A 338 6.37 0.39 2.56
N GLU A 339 6.53 -0.94 2.48
CA GLU A 339 5.61 -1.86 1.81
C GLU A 339 5.13 -3.01 2.69
N VAL A 340 5.91 -3.36 3.71
CA VAL A 340 5.60 -4.42 4.66
C VAL A 340 4.44 -3.99 5.54
N LYS A 341 3.47 -4.88 5.67
CA LYS A 341 2.27 -4.72 6.50
C LYS A 341 2.24 -5.82 7.54
N VAL A 342 2.46 -5.44 8.79
CA VAL A 342 2.49 -6.35 9.94
C VAL A 342 1.34 -6.01 10.86
N ARG A 343 0.53 -7.00 11.21
CA ARG A 343 -0.60 -6.85 12.16
C ARG A 343 -0.22 -7.25 13.59
N HIS A 344 0.96 -7.84 13.80
CA HIS A 344 1.47 -8.18 15.12
C HIS A 344 1.47 -6.95 16.03
N LYS A 345 1.04 -7.15 17.28
CA LYS A 345 0.90 -6.07 18.27
C LYS A 345 2.22 -5.34 18.53
N ILE A 346 3.35 -6.06 18.50
CA ILE A 346 4.68 -5.50 18.75
C ILE A 346 5.43 -5.43 17.42
N TRP A 347 5.06 -4.46 16.59
CA TRP A 347 5.77 -4.17 15.34
C TRP A 347 6.65 -2.93 15.50
N GLN A 348 7.95 -3.12 15.28
CA GLN A 348 8.91 -2.04 15.17
C GLN A 348 9.24 -1.79 13.69
N ARG A 349 8.75 -0.67 13.15
CA ARG A 349 8.90 -0.30 11.74
C ARG A 349 9.96 0.77 11.57
N LEU A 350 10.97 0.54 10.72
CA LEU A 350 11.99 1.53 10.38
C LEU A 350 12.12 1.70 8.88
N VAL A 351 12.40 2.94 8.48
CA VAL A 351 12.61 3.33 7.09
C VAL A 351 13.94 4.08 6.93
N THR A 352 14.59 3.93 5.77
CA THR A 352 15.83 4.65 5.49
C THR A 352 15.57 6.14 5.29
N ARG A 353 16.57 6.95 5.66
CA ARG A 353 16.52 8.41 5.52
C ARG A 353 17.68 8.88 4.67
N GLU A 354 17.37 9.51 3.54
CA GLU A 354 18.36 10.24 2.78
C GLU A 354 18.61 11.62 3.41
N SER A 355 19.86 12.06 3.37
CA SER A 355 20.23 13.42 3.78
C SER A 355 21.42 13.91 2.96
N LYS A 356 21.54 15.24 2.82
CA LYS A 356 22.73 15.88 2.22
C LYS A 356 23.93 15.84 3.17
N ASN A 357 23.69 15.78 4.48
CA ASN A 357 24.75 15.62 5.48
C ASN A 357 24.92 14.12 5.79
N GLU A 358 26.11 13.58 5.51
CA GLU A 358 26.43 12.16 5.71
C GLU A 358 26.11 11.69 7.13
N ASP A 359 26.41 12.49 8.16
CA ASP A 359 26.16 12.17 9.56
C ASP A 359 24.67 11.97 9.92
N SER A 360 23.78 12.44 9.06
CA SER A 360 22.33 12.35 9.26
C SER A 360 21.65 11.38 8.29
N ARG A 361 22.40 10.74 7.39
CA ARG A 361 21.91 9.67 6.53
C ARG A 361 21.68 8.42 7.39
N VAL A 362 20.61 7.69 7.09
CA VAL A 362 20.32 6.41 7.73
C VAL A 362 20.08 5.39 6.63
N GLU A 363 21.00 4.46 6.47
CA GLU A 363 20.95 3.44 5.43
C GLU A 363 20.42 2.11 5.96
N MET A 364 20.07 1.18 5.06
CA MET A 364 19.54 -0.14 5.43
C MET A 364 20.48 -0.88 6.41
N PHE A 365 21.78 -0.73 6.19
CA PHE A 365 22.82 -1.27 7.06
C PHE A 365 22.70 -0.80 8.51
N ASP A 366 22.43 0.49 8.74
CA ASP A 366 22.26 1.06 10.08
C ASP A 366 21.02 0.50 10.76
N LEU A 367 19.92 0.37 10.00
CA LEU A 367 18.67 -0.22 10.49
C LEU A 367 18.85 -1.69 10.88
N LEU A 368 19.59 -2.47 10.09
CA LEU A 368 19.84 -3.89 10.41
C LEU A 368 20.76 -4.04 11.62
N LYS A 369 21.79 -3.20 11.77
CA LYS A 369 22.62 -3.16 12.98
C LYS A 369 21.81 -2.87 14.23
N ALA A 370 20.87 -1.93 14.15
CA ALA A 370 19.95 -1.63 15.26
C ALA A 370 19.05 -2.83 15.58
N ALA A 371 18.59 -3.57 14.57
CA ALA A 371 17.76 -4.76 14.73
C ALA A 371 18.41 -5.82 15.64
N LEU A 372 19.72 -6.06 15.46
CA LEU A 372 20.48 -7.04 16.26
C LEU A 372 20.51 -6.72 17.77
N ARG A 373 20.31 -5.45 18.14
CA ARG A 373 20.20 -5.00 19.55
C ARG A 373 18.76 -4.94 20.04
N SER A 374 17.82 -4.98 19.11
CA SER A 374 16.39 -4.83 19.37
C SER A 374 15.69 -6.14 19.74
N ARG A 375 16.41 -7.27 19.62
CA ARG A 375 15.97 -8.64 19.95
C ARG A 375 14.59 -9.01 19.36
N PRO A 376 14.36 -8.81 18.06
CA PRO A 376 13.12 -9.26 17.43
C PRO A 376 13.11 -10.78 17.22
N ARG A 377 11.91 -11.37 17.09
CA ARG A 377 11.74 -12.77 16.68
C ARG A 377 11.96 -12.96 15.19
N TYR A 378 11.58 -11.97 14.39
CA TYR A 378 11.86 -11.92 12.95
C TYR A 378 12.30 -10.51 12.54
N ILE A 379 13.30 -10.46 11.66
CA ILE A 379 13.69 -9.25 10.94
C ILE A 379 13.14 -9.38 9.51
N ILE A 380 12.31 -8.43 9.11
CA ILE A 380 11.74 -8.33 7.78
C ILE A 380 12.49 -7.24 7.03
N ILE A 381 13.04 -7.58 5.87
CA ILE A 381 13.74 -6.63 5.00
C ILE A 381 12.91 -6.49 3.73
N GLY A 382 12.45 -5.28 3.42
CA GLY A 382 11.55 -5.05 2.29
C GLY A 382 12.11 -5.63 0.99
N GLU A 383 13.37 -5.31 0.67
CA GLU A 383 14.14 -5.90 -0.43
C GLU A 383 15.64 -5.80 -0.13
N ILE A 384 16.39 -6.85 -0.49
CA ILE A 384 17.86 -6.82 -0.46
C ILE A 384 18.36 -6.54 -1.89
N ARG A 385 19.13 -5.47 -2.04
CA ARG A 385 19.70 -4.96 -3.30
C ARG A 385 21.22 -4.88 -3.29
N GLY A 386 21.84 -4.73 -2.11
CA GLY A 386 23.28 -4.49 -1.96
C GLY A 386 23.89 -4.97 -0.65
N ILE A 387 24.79 -4.16 -0.09
CA ILE A 387 25.69 -4.49 1.04
C ILE A 387 24.94 -4.94 2.31
N GLU A 388 23.69 -4.50 2.49
CA GLU A 388 22.83 -4.93 3.57
C GLU A 388 22.58 -6.45 3.57
N GLY A 389 22.71 -7.11 2.42
CA GLY A 389 22.60 -8.57 2.31
C GLY A 389 23.62 -9.31 3.20
N ALA A 390 24.85 -8.80 3.32
CA ALA A 390 25.83 -9.36 4.25
C ALA A 390 25.38 -9.25 5.71
N THR A 391 24.69 -8.16 6.06
CA THR A 391 24.18 -7.94 7.41
C THR A 391 22.95 -8.79 7.70
N ALA A 392 22.10 -9.04 6.69
CA ALA A 392 21.00 -9.98 6.79
C ALA A 392 21.51 -11.39 7.13
N PHE A 393 22.55 -11.87 6.43
CA PHE A 393 23.19 -13.16 6.74
C PHE A 393 23.86 -13.18 8.12
N GLN A 394 24.45 -12.07 8.56
CA GLN A 394 24.97 -11.93 9.92
C GLN A 394 23.85 -12.02 10.97
N ALA A 395 22.67 -11.46 10.68
CA ALA A 395 21.50 -11.58 11.55
C ALA A 395 21.06 -13.04 11.68
N MET A 396 20.95 -13.77 10.57
CA MET A 396 20.65 -15.20 10.56
C MET A 396 21.68 -15.99 11.39
N GLN A 397 22.97 -15.70 11.21
CA GLN A 397 24.08 -16.35 11.94
C GLN A 397 24.01 -16.12 13.46
N THR A 398 23.48 -14.97 13.89
CA THR A 398 23.32 -14.62 15.31
C THR A 398 21.97 -15.06 15.90
N GLY A 399 21.22 -15.90 15.18
CA GLY A 399 19.96 -16.47 15.65
C GLY A 399 18.76 -15.54 15.50
N HIS A 400 18.82 -14.56 14.60
CA HIS A 400 17.68 -13.73 14.22
C HIS A 400 17.15 -14.19 12.86
N PRO A 401 16.01 -14.90 12.82
CA PRO A 401 15.37 -15.28 11.57
C PRO A 401 15.06 -14.06 10.70
N VAL A 402 15.34 -14.19 9.39
CA VAL A 402 15.14 -13.12 8.42
C VAL A 402 14.12 -13.54 7.36
N ILE A 403 13.20 -12.62 7.03
CA ILE A 403 12.33 -12.70 5.86
C ILE A 403 12.69 -11.53 4.97
N ALA A 404 13.00 -11.76 3.70
CA ALA A 404 13.26 -10.67 2.78
C ALA A 404 12.85 -10.98 1.34
N THR A 405 12.63 -9.93 0.54
CA THR A 405 12.53 -10.12 -0.91
C THR A 405 13.88 -9.98 -1.59
N PHE A 406 14.05 -10.70 -2.71
CA PHE A 406 15.27 -10.64 -3.52
C PHE A 406 14.95 -10.79 -5.01
N HIS A 407 15.79 -10.25 -5.88
CA HIS A 407 15.60 -10.38 -7.32
C HIS A 407 16.47 -11.51 -7.90
N ALA A 408 15.97 -12.74 -7.91
CA ALA A 408 16.60 -13.85 -8.63
C ALA A 408 15.56 -14.85 -9.14
N SER A 409 15.82 -15.46 -10.30
CA SER A 409 14.90 -16.45 -10.90
C SER A 409 15.21 -17.90 -10.50
N SER A 410 16.30 -18.15 -9.75
CA SER A 410 16.65 -19.50 -9.28
C SER A 410 17.64 -19.43 -8.11
N ILE A 411 17.77 -20.52 -7.37
CA ILE A 411 18.71 -20.60 -6.23
C ILE A 411 20.16 -20.42 -6.64
N VAL A 412 20.54 -20.93 -7.81
CA VAL A 412 21.91 -20.77 -8.35
C VAL A 412 22.22 -19.30 -8.61
N LYS A 413 21.31 -18.57 -9.29
CA LYS A 413 21.47 -17.13 -9.55
C LYS A 413 21.44 -16.32 -8.24
N MET A 414 20.61 -16.73 -7.27
CA MET A 414 20.57 -16.12 -5.95
C MET A 414 21.93 -16.22 -5.25
N ILE A 415 22.49 -17.43 -5.17
CA ILE A 415 23.82 -17.65 -4.58
C ILE A 415 24.87 -16.78 -5.26
N GLN A 416 24.91 -16.77 -6.60
CA GLN A 416 25.86 -15.96 -7.37
C GLN A 416 25.77 -14.46 -7.06
N ARG A 417 24.54 -13.93 -6.92
CA ARG A 417 24.34 -12.51 -6.60
C ARG A 417 24.69 -12.17 -5.15
N PHE A 418 24.42 -13.06 -4.21
CA PHE A 418 24.79 -12.84 -2.81
C PHE A 418 26.29 -12.93 -2.60
N THR A 419 26.99 -13.83 -3.31
CA THR A 419 28.45 -13.98 -3.18
C THR A 419 29.23 -12.96 -4.01
N GLY A 420 28.62 -12.37 -5.04
CA GLY A 420 29.22 -11.33 -5.87
C GLY A 420 29.06 -9.90 -5.32
N ASP A 421 29.76 -8.97 -5.95
CA ASP A 421 29.63 -7.54 -5.71
C ASP A 421 28.22 -7.04 -6.12
N PRO A 422 27.57 -6.13 -5.35
CA PRO A 422 28.06 -5.43 -4.15
C PRO A 422 27.75 -6.12 -2.82
N ILE A 423 27.17 -7.32 -2.81
CA ILE A 423 26.68 -7.96 -1.58
C ILE A 423 27.80 -8.66 -0.80
N ASN A 424 28.65 -9.43 -1.50
CA ASN A 424 29.86 -10.05 -0.96
C ASN A 424 29.65 -10.95 0.29
N VAL A 425 28.55 -11.71 0.37
CA VAL A 425 28.36 -12.76 1.39
C VAL A 425 29.34 -13.91 1.13
N PRO A 426 30.18 -14.30 2.09
CA PRO A 426 31.02 -15.48 1.93
C PRO A 426 30.18 -16.74 1.72
N ILE A 427 30.46 -17.51 0.67
CA ILE A 427 29.67 -18.70 0.28
C ILE A 427 29.50 -19.71 1.41
N ARG A 428 30.48 -19.78 2.32
CA ARG A 428 30.48 -20.67 3.50
C ARG A 428 29.42 -20.32 4.55
N PHE A 429 28.85 -19.12 4.49
CA PHE A 429 27.80 -18.65 5.39
C PHE A 429 26.42 -18.65 4.72
N PHE A 430 26.34 -19.07 3.46
CA PHE A 430 25.07 -19.06 2.74
C PHE A 430 24.06 -20.07 3.33
N ASP A 431 24.53 -21.09 4.04
CA ASP A 431 23.70 -22.07 4.74
C ASP A 431 23.01 -21.54 6.02
N ASN A 432 23.25 -20.29 6.38
CA ASN A 432 22.42 -19.58 7.35
C ASN A 432 21.01 -19.28 6.81
N LEU A 433 20.85 -19.14 5.48
CA LEU A 433 19.53 -19.13 4.85
C LEU A 433 18.93 -20.53 4.93
N ASN A 434 17.63 -20.66 5.21
CA ASN A 434 17.01 -21.99 5.32
C ASN A 434 16.31 -22.41 4.04
N PHE A 435 15.54 -21.53 3.41
CA PHE A 435 14.94 -21.82 2.13
C PHE A 435 14.68 -20.54 1.31
N ALA A 436 14.52 -20.72 0.01
CA ALA A 436 14.13 -19.68 -0.92
C ALA A 436 12.85 -20.09 -1.64
N LEU A 437 11.94 -19.15 -1.82
CA LEU A 437 10.72 -19.30 -2.60
C LEU A 437 10.87 -18.51 -3.89
N PHE A 438 10.62 -19.14 -5.04
CA PHE A 438 10.72 -18.49 -6.36
C PHE A 438 9.35 -18.22 -6.94
N GLN A 439 9.11 -17.01 -7.43
CA GLN A 439 7.84 -16.55 -7.94
C GLN A 439 7.99 -15.78 -9.24
N GLU A 440 7.19 -16.17 -10.24
CA GLU A 440 7.26 -15.65 -11.60
C GLU A 440 5.89 -15.19 -12.11
N VAL A 441 5.95 -14.32 -13.12
CA VAL A 441 4.79 -13.90 -13.92
C VAL A 441 4.68 -14.88 -15.09
N VAL A 442 3.53 -15.54 -15.23
CA VAL A 442 3.28 -16.56 -16.24
C VAL A 442 1.99 -16.28 -16.99
N GLU A 443 1.81 -16.93 -18.14
CA GLU A 443 0.53 -16.90 -18.85
C GLU A 443 -0.49 -17.80 -18.13
N ALA A 444 -1.68 -17.26 -17.84
CA ALA A 444 -2.72 -18.01 -17.15
C ALA A 444 -3.38 -19.05 -18.09
N PRO A 445 -3.80 -20.22 -17.57
CA PRO A 445 -4.65 -21.14 -18.33
C PRO A 445 -5.97 -20.44 -18.73
N GLY A 446 -6.11 -20.10 -20.01
CA GLY A 446 -7.25 -19.32 -20.52
C GLY A 446 -6.92 -17.87 -20.94
N GLY A 447 -5.65 -17.47 -20.89
CA GLY A 447 -5.16 -16.17 -21.36
C GLY A 447 -5.07 -15.12 -20.24
N GLY A 448 -4.17 -14.16 -20.44
CA GLY A 448 -3.86 -13.13 -19.44
C GLY A 448 -2.68 -13.52 -18.55
N ILE A 449 -2.42 -12.68 -17.55
CA ILE A 449 -1.24 -12.80 -16.69
C ILE A 449 -1.62 -13.40 -15.34
N ALA A 450 -0.86 -14.40 -14.90
CA ALA A 450 -0.91 -15.00 -13.58
C ALA A 450 0.43 -14.88 -12.86
N ARG A 451 0.41 -14.96 -11.53
CA ARG A 451 1.61 -15.03 -10.68
C ARG A 451 1.63 -16.40 -10.02
N ARG A 452 2.76 -17.11 -10.10
CA ARG A 452 2.91 -18.49 -9.60
C ARG A 452 4.22 -18.66 -8.83
N VAL A 453 4.16 -19.39 -7.73
CA VAL A 453 5.34 -19.88 -7.02
C VAL A 453 5.90 -21.06 -7.80
N THR A 454 6.98 -20.84 -8.53
CA THR A 454 7.55 -21.85 -9.44
C THR A 454 8.29 -22.96 -8.69
N GLY A 455 8.80 -22.66 -7.50
CA GLY A 455 9.40 -23.66 -6.64
C GLY A 455 9.85 -23.12 -5.29
N ILE A 456 10.22 -24.06 -4.42
CA ILE A 456 10.86 -23.78 -3.13
C ILE A 456 12.10 -24.64 -3.02
N ASP A 457 13.24 -24.02 -2.76
CA ASP A 457 14.52 -24.70 -2.58
C ASP A 457 15.00 -24.54 -1.13
N GLU A 458 15.30 -25.66 -0.47
CA GLU A 458 16.00 -25.67 0.82
C GLU A 458 17.50 -25.49 0.62
N VAL A 459 18.14 -24.77 1.54
CA VAL A 459 19.59 -24.70 1.66
C VAL A 459 20.01 -25.64 2.79
N ILE A 460 20.74 -26.70 2.44
CA ILE A 460 21.08 -27.79 3.36
C ILE A 460 22.38 -27.50 4.13
N GLY A 461 23.39 -26.99 3.43
CA GLY A 461 24.72 -26.78 4.01
C GLY A 461 25.79 -26.45 2.97
N TYR A 462 26.97 -26.03 3.42
CA TYR A 462 28.14 -25.86 2.56
C TYR A 462 29.01 -27.12 2.48
N ASN A 463 29.39 -27.54 1.26
CA ASN A 463 30.32 -28.63 1.02
C ASN A 463 31.71 -28.09 0.68
N LYS A 464 32.67 -28.33 1.59
CA LYS A 464 34.08 -27.94 1.44
C LYS A 464 34.79 -28.58 0.25
N HIS A 465 34.41 -29.79 -0.16
CA HIS A 465 35.11 -30.53 -1.21
C HIS A 465 34.76 -30.01 -2.60
N SER A 466 33.50 -29.64 -2.82
CA SER A 466 33.01 -29.07 -4.08
C SER A 466 33.00 -27.55 -4.10
N ASP A 467 33.45 -26.91 -3.01
CA ASP A 467 33.36 -25.47 -2.76
C ASP A 467 32.00 -24.87 -3.15
N GLY A 468 30.93 -25.50 -2.66
CA GLY A 468 29.57 -25.19 -3.13
C GLY A 468 28.51 -25.37 -2.06
N VAL A 469 27.38 -24.69 -2.26
CA VAL A 469 26.20 -24.80 -1.39
C VAL A 469 25.33 -25.96 -1.87
N LEU A 470 24.99 -26.87 -0.96
CA LEU A 470 24.06 -27.96 -1.20
C LEU A 470 22.62 -27.44 -1.04
N THR A 471 21.81 -27.61 -2.07
CA THR A 471 20.42 -27.20 -2.08
C THR A 471 19.52 -28.36 -2.53
N ARG A 472 18.23 -28.28 -2.23
CA ARG A 472 17.24 -29.27 -2.68
C ARG A 472 15.88 -28.64 -2.92
N GLY A 473 15.33 -28.88 -4.11
CA GLY A 473 13.97 -28.47 -4.46
C GLY A 473 12.92 -29.30 -3.73
N MET A 474 12.06 -28.63 -2.98
CA MET A 474 10.93 -29.21 -2.25
C MET A 474 9.67 -29.18 -3.08
N PHE A 475 9.41 -28.06 -3.74
CA PHE A 475 8.22 -27.84 -4.56
C PHE A 475 8.61 -27.45 -5.98
N GLU A 476 7.82 -27.93 -6.94
CA GLU A 476 7.94 -27.61 -8.36
C GLU A 476 6.54 -27.32 -8.90
N TRP A 477 6.40 -26.24 -9.67
CA TRP A 477 5.17 -25.94 -10.39
C TRP A 477 5.22 -26.48 -11.82
N ASP A 478 4.17 -27.18 -12.23
CA ASP A 478 3.97 -27.67 -13.59
C ASP A 478 3.13 -26.66 -14.39
N PRO A 479 3.73 -25.98 -15.39
CA PRO A 479 3.03 -24.98 -16.20
C PRO A 479 1.90 -25.55 -17.05
N VAL A 480 1.97 -26.83 -17.42
CA VAL A 480 0.98 -27.46 -18.31
C VAL A 480 -0.30 -27.76 -17.54
N LYS A 481 -0.16 -28.20 -16.29
CA LYS A 481 -1.30 -28.56 -15.44
C LYS A 481 -1.72 -27.46 -14.47
N ASP A 482 -0.94 -26.38 -14.38
CA ASP A 482 -1.06 -25.31 -13.39
C ASP A 482 -1.16 -25.85 -11.95
N LYS A 483 -0.24 -26.74 -11.59
CA LYS A 483 -0.24 -27.45 -10.30
C LYS A 483 1.14 -27.47 -9.65
N HIS A 484 1.15 -27.31 -8.34
CA HIS A 484 2.35 -27.47 -7.52
C HIS A 484 2.48 -28.93 -7.07
N TYR A 485 3.66 -29.50 -7.20
CA TYR A 485 3.99 -30.83 -6.74
C TYR A 485 5.00 -30.77 -5.61
N PHE A 486 4.70 -31.44 -4.50
CA PHE A 486 5.66 -31.62 -3.41
C PHE A 486 6.60 -32.79 -3.73
N ARG A 487 7.77 -32.48 -4.29
CA ARG A 487 8.84 -33.44 -4.58
C ARG A 487 9.63 -33.83 -3.33
N GLY A 488 9.63 -32.96 -2.32
CA GLY A 488 10.39 -33.10 -1.07
C GLY A 488 9.83 -34.07 -0.02
N MET A 489 8.82 -34.86 -0.38
CA MET A 489 8.17 -35.79 0.53
C MET A 489 9.16 -36.85 1.06
N PHE A 490 9.35 -36.91 2.38
CA PHE A 490 10.36 -37.71 3.09
C PHE A 490 11.83 -37.37 2.75
N GLN A 491 12.06 -36.16 2.23
CA GLN A 491 13.38 -35.69 1.81
C GLN A 491 13.71 -34.25 2.27
N SER A 492 12.80 -33.62 3.00
CA SER A 492 13.00 -32.25 3.52
C SER A 492 14.01 -32.29 4.66
N HIS A 493 15.11 -31.55 4.51
CA HIS A 493 16.10 -31.43 5.56
C HIS A 493 15.58 -30.55 6.69
N LEU A 494 14.85 -29.47 6.37
CA LEU A 494 14.28 -28.58 7.37
C LEU A 494 13.23 -29.30 8.23
N LEU A 495 12.25 -29.96 7.62
CA LEU A 495 11.19 -30.64 8.36
C LEU A 495 11.76 -31.78 9.21
N GLU A 496 12.56 -32.68 8.62
CA GLU A 496 13.00 -33.88 9.32
C GLU A 496 14.13 -33.63 10.34
N ASN A 497 15.09 -32.76 10.03
CA ASN A 497 16.33 -32.65 10.82
C ASN A 497 16.42 -31.37 11.65
N LYS A 498 15.66 -30.32 11.33
CA LYS A 498 15.62 -29.09 12.13
C LYS A 498 14.35 -28.96 12.96
N ILE A 499 13.19 -29.30 12.39
CA ILE A 499 11.89 -28.96 12.97
C ILE A 499 11.29 -30.12 13.76
N ALA A 500 11.27 -31.35 13.22
CA ALA A 500 10.53 -32.46 13.84
C ALA A 500 10.89 -32.69 15.32
N ALA A 501 12.18 -32.62 15.68
CA ALA A 501 12.62 -32.74 17.07
C ALA A 501 12.16 -31.55 17.94
N GLN A 502 12.11 -30.33 17.39
CA GLN A 502 11.60 -29.15 18.09
C GLN A 502 10.08 -29.22 18.32
N MET A 503 9.35 -29.91 17.43
CA MET A 503 7.93 -30.23 17.59
C MET A 503 7.68 -31.31 18.63
N GLY A 504 8.73 -32.01 19.08
CA GLY A 504 8.62 -33.13 20.02
C GLY A 504 8.29 -34.47 19.38
N PHE A 505 8.47 -34.63 18.06
CA PHE A 505 8.26 -35.92 17.41
C PHE A 505 9.43 -36.89 17.63
N GLU A 506 9.14 -38.11 18.07
CA GLU A 506 10.13 -39.19 18.15
C GLU A 506 10.51 -39.72 16.77
N ASN A 507 9.50 -39.92 15.92
CA ASN A 507 9.70 -40.24 14.52
C ASN A 507 9.64 -38.95 13.69
N LYS A 508 10.78 -38.59 13.09
CA LYS A 508 10.89 -37.37 12.28
C LYS A 508 9.92 -37.28 11.12
N ARG A 509 9.33 -38.40 10.68
CA ARG A 509 8.35 -38.42 9.59
C ARG A 509 6.95 -37.96 10.01
N ASP A 510 6.65 -37.93 11.31
CA ASP A 510 5.34 -37.50 11.82
C ASP A 510 5.09 -35.99 11.54
N VAL A 511 6.16 -35.24 11.27
CA VAL A 511 6.09 -33.84 10.81
C VAL A 511 5.27 -33.68 9.52
N TYR A 512 5.23 -34.70 8.68
CA TYR A 512 4.48 -34.67 7.43
C TYR A 512 2.98 -34.84 7.66
N ASP A 513 2.58 -35.58 8.69
CA ASP A 513 1.18 -35.68 9.10
C ASP A 513 0.68 -34.33 9.65
N GLU A 514 1.51 -33.62 10.40
CA GLU A 514 1.20 -32.24 10.83
C GLU A 514 1.10 -31.28 9.64
N MET A 515 1.99 -31.41 8.65
CA MET A 515 1.92 -30.62 7.42
C MET A 515 0.62 -30.88 6.65
N GLU A 516 0.19 -32.14 6.57
CA GLU A 516 -1.09 -32.52 5.96
C GLU A 516 -2.27 -31.94 6.75
N ARG A 517 -2.25 -32.04 8.09
CA ARG A 517 -3.27 -31.46 8.96
C ARG A 517 -3.45 -29.95 8.73
N ARG A 518 -2.34 -29.21 8.60
CA ARG A 518 -2.38 -27.76 8.27
C ARG A 518 -2.84 -27.50 6.84
N THR A 519 -2.45 -28.35 5.89
CA THR A 519 -2.90 -28.27 4.50
C THR A 519 -4.42 -28.35 4.41
N GLU A 520 -5.02 -29.30 5.11
CA GLU A 520 -6.49 -29.46 5.18
C GLU A 520 -7.18 -28.24 5.79
N ALA A 521 -6.65 -27.70 6.89
CA ALA A 521 -7.23 -26.51 7.53
C ALA A 521 -7.17 -25.27 6.62
N ILE A 522 -6.04 -25.04 5.96
CA ILE A 522 -5.90 -23.94 4.99
C ILE A 522 -6.85 -24.13 3.80
N GLN A 523 -6.94 -25.34 3.25
CA GLN A 523 -7.88 -25.64 2.17
C GLN A 523 -9.31 -25.37 2.63
N ARG A 524 -9.67 -25.75 3.87
CA ARG A 524 -10.99 -25.49 4.44
C ARG A 524 -11.29 -23.99 4.55
N MET A 525 -10.32 -23.16 4.95
CA MET A 525 -10.47 -21.70 4.94
C MET A 525 -10.73 -21.16 3.53
N ALA A 526 -10.04 -21.69 2.52
CA ALA A 526 -10.24 -21.31 1.11
C ALA A 526 -11.62 -21.73 0.58
N ASP A 527 -12.07 -22.94 0.92
CA ASP A 527 -13.40 -23.46 0.56
C ASP A 527 -14.53 -22.62 1.18
N ARG A 528 -14.29 -22.08 2.39
CA ARG A 528 -15.21 -21.16 3.09
C ARG A 528 -15.07 -19.69 2.67
N ASP A 529 -14.24 -19.39 1.68
CA ASP A 529 -13.98 -18.04 1.18
C ASP A 529 -13.51 -17.02 2.25
N LEU A 530 -12.77 -17.50 3.25
CA LEU A 530 -12.19 -16.69 4.32
C LEU A 530 -10.95 -15.95 3.80
N THR A 531 -11.17 -14.96 2.96
CA THR A 531 -10.15 -14.33 2.12
C THR A 531 -9.59 -13.02 2.68
N HIS A 532 -10.28 -12.35 3.60
CA HIS A 532 -9.80 -11.10 4.17
C HIS A 532 -8.57 -11.34 5.06
N TYR A 533 -7.55 -10.48 4.95
CA TYR A 533 -6.28 -10.65 5.69
C TYR A 533 -6.48 -10.73 7.20
N ASP A 534 -7.34 -9.88 7.75
CA ASP A 534 -7.64 -9.83 9.17
C ASP A 534 -8.31 -11.11 9.68
N ASP A 535 -9.25 -11.68 8.93
CA ASP A 535 -9.88 -12.95 9.29
C ASP A 535 -8.85 -14.06 9.38
N VAL A 536 -7.94 -14.12 8.39
CA VAL A 536 -6.86 -15.09 8.33
C VAL A 536 -5.91 -14.93 9.51
N PHE A 537 -5.51 -13.69 9.82
CA PHE A 537 -4.67 -13.40 10.98
C PHE A 537 -5.37 -13.83 12.27
N ASP A 538 -6.59 -13.37 12.53
CA ASP A 538 -7.30 -13.69 13.77
C ASP A 538 -7.53 -15.20 13.96
N LEU A 539 -7.85 -15.93 12.90
CA LEU A 539 -7.96 -17.39 12.93
C LEU A 539 -6.63 -18.06 13.29
N ILE A 540 -5.51 -17.69 12.64
CA ILE A 540 -4.19 -18.23 12.99
C ILE A 540 -3.79 -17.81 14.43
N GLY A 541 -4.24 -16.65 14.91
CA GLY A 541 -4.06 -16.22 16.29
C GLY A 541 -4.73 -17.18 17.30
N ILE A 542 -5.89 -17.76 16.96
CA ILE A 542 -6.55 -18.81 17.75
C ILE A 542 -5.68 -20.07 17.79
N TYR A 543 -5.03 -20.46 16.68
CA TYR A 543 -4.09 -21.58 16.68
C TYR A 543 -2.97 -21.34 17.71
N TYR A 544 -2.34 -20.16 17.69
CA TYR A 544 -1.26 -19.84 18.61
C TYR A 544 -1.72 -19.72 20.07
N SER A 545 -2.96 -19.31 20.32
CA SER A 545 -3.48 -19.08 21.68
C SER A 545 -4.13 -20.32 22.31
N ASN A 546 -4.77 -21.15 21.50
CA ASN A 546 -5.65 -22.23 21.96
C ASN A 546 -5.36 -23.59 21.33
N GLY A 547 -4.38 -23.67 20.42
CA GLY A 547 -4.01 -24.89 19.72
C GLY A 547 -4.89 -25.22 18.53
N PHE A 548 -4.54 -26.32 17.87
CA PHE A 548 -5.09 -26.67 16.56
C PHE A 548 -6.58 -27.04 16.56
N ASP A 549 -7.07 -27.74 17.59
CA ASP A 549 -8.48 -28.13 17.65
C ASP A 549 -9.42 -26.93 17.77
N ALA A 550 -9.04 -25.94 18.59
CA ALA A 550 -9.78 -24.69 18.71
C ALA A 550 -9.76 -23.90 17.40
N PHE A 551 -8.60 -23.82 16.74
CA PHE A 551 -8.46 -23.20 15.42
C PHE A 551 -9.36 -23.88 14.38
N ARG A 552 -9.31 -25.20 14.27
CA ARG A 552 -10.15 -25.98 13.35
C ARG A 552 -11.64 -25.75 13.62
N SER A 553 -12.06 -25.75 14.89
CA SER A 553 -13.45 -25.45 15.25
C SER A 553 -13.84 -24.01 14.91
N ALA A 554 -12.94 -23.05 15.10
CA ALA A 554 -13.17 -21.65 14.76
C ALA A 554 -13.34 -21.47 13.24
N ILE A 555 -12.56 -22.20 12.42
CA ILE A 555 -12.73 -22.19 10.96
C ILE A 555 -14.13 -22.58 10.56
N GLU A 556 -14.88 -23.42 11.29
CA GLU A 556 -16.26 -23.79 10.92
C GLU A 556 -17.30 -22.75 11.34
N GLY A 557 -17.06 -22.04 12.45
CA GLY A 557 -17.97 -21.03 13.00
C GLY A 557 -17.69 -19.59 12.54
N TRP A 558 -16.54 -19.34 11.90
CA TRP A 558 -16.12 -17.97 11.55
C TRP A 558 -17.08 -17.32 10.56
N VAL A 559 -17.41 -16.05 10.81
CA VAL A 559 -18.15 -15.18 9.89
C VAL A 559 -17.19 -14.11 9.39
N GLY A 560 -16.67 -14.33 8.18
CA GLY A 560 -15.67 -13.45 7.58
C GLY A 560 -16.20 -12.04 7.34
N ILE A 561 -15.30 -11.07 7.35
CA ILE A 561 -15.59 -9.65 7.11
C ILE A 561 -16.24 -9.46 5.75
N ASN A 562 -15.81 -10.23 4.74
CA ASN A 562 -16.37 -10.18 3.38
C ASN A 562 -17.84 -10.65 3.29
N HIS A 563 -18.39 -11.23 4.36
CA HIS A 563 -19.77 -11.72 4.46
C HIS A 563 -20.62 -10.93 5.48
N ARG A 564 -20.07 -9.89 6.10
CA ARG A 564 -20.80 -8.95 6.96
C ARG A 564 -21.22 -7.73 6.15
#